data_AF-A0A349S4A8-F1
#
_entry.id   AF-A0A349S4A8-F1
#
_cell.length_a   1.000
_cell.length_b   1.000
_cell.length_c   1.000
_cell.angle_alpha   90.00
_cell.angle_beta   90.00
_cell.angle_gamma   90.00
#
_symmetry.space_group_name_H-M   'P 1'
#
loop_
_entity.id
_entity.type
_entity.pdbx_description
1 polymer ?
#
loop_
_entity_poly.entity_id
_entity_poly.type
_entity_poly.pdbx_seq_one_letter_code
_entity_poly.pdbx_strand_id
1 'polypeptide(L)'
;MALTGLYADNSIATAKAVSELQFFLIDAAAKQGNVVFQTGLHIDIPLTELTPTTAVAGWKRGLEKIMQTVENDLADHFSVMSSTQSEE
;
A
#
# COMPACT_ATOMS: atom_id res chain seq x y z
N MET A 1 9.80 -3.64 0.54
CA MET A 1 8.41 -3.71 0.04
C MET A 1 8.18 -5.05 -0.63
N ALA A 2 7.03 -5.68 -0.40
CA ALA A 2 6.65 -6.93 -1.03
C ALA A 2 5.22 -6.81 -1.59
N LEU A 3 5.03 -7.16 -2.86
CA LEU A 3 3.71 -7.34 -3.46
C LEU A 3 3.21 -8.71 -3.03
N THR A 4 2.10 -8.75 -2.30
CA THR A 4 1.54 -9.99 -1.73
C THR A 4 0.36 -10.51 -2.54
N GLY A 5 -0.28 -9.64 -3.33
CA GLY A 5 -1.42 -10.00 -4.16
C GLY A 5 -1.56 -9.07 -5.36
N LEU A 6 -1.76 -9.67 -6.53
CA LEU A 6 -2.07 -8.97 -7.78
C LEU A 6 -2.90 -9.89 -8.67
N TYR A 7 -4.21 -9.80 -8.54
CA TYR A 7 -5.13 -10.70 -9.24
C TYR A 7 -6.44 -9.99 -9.55
N ALA A 8 -7.22 -10.58 -10.44
CA ALA A 8 -8.59 -10.17 -10.66
C ALA A 8 -9.51 -11.19 -9.99
N ASP A 9 -10.45 -10.69 -9.21
CA ASP A 9 -11.41 -11.49 -8.47
C ASP A 9 -12.80 -11.37 -9.12
N ASN A 10 -13.42 -12.50 -9.45
CA ASN A 10 -14.80 -12.60 -9.94
C ASN A 10 -15.66 -13.54 -9.09
N SER A 11 -15.21 -13.85 -7.87
CA SER A 11 -15.93 -14.73 -6.94
C SER A 11 -17.25 -14.14 -6.45
N ILE A 12 -17.43 -12.82 -6.57
CA ILE A 12 -18.63 -12.07 -6.20
C ILE A 12 -19.25 -11.36 -7.41
N ALA A 13 -20.48 -10.85 -7.24
CA ALA A 13 -21.28 -10.26 -8.32
C ALA A 13 -20.62 -9.10 -9.08
N THR A 14 -19.62 -8.43 -8.50
CA THR A 14 -18.84 -7.36 -9.17
C THR A 14 -17.39 -7.80 -9.23
N ALA A 15 -16.86 -7.94 -10.44
CA ALA A 15 -15.45 -8.24 -10.64
C ALA A 15 -14.58 -7.10 -10.07
N LYS A 16 -13.41 -7.46 -9.54
CA LYS A 16 -12.47 -6.52 -8.93
C LYS A 16 -11.05 -6.78 -9.40
N ALA A 17 -10.27 -5.73 -9.55
CA ALA A 17 -8.82 -5.80 -9.60
C ALA A 17 -8.28 -5.59 -8.18
N VAL A 18 -7.64 -6.62 -7.62
CA VAL A 18 -7.09 -6.63 -6.27
C VAL A 18 -5.60 -6.32 -6.31
N SER A 19 -5.13 -5.48 -5.40
CA SER A 19 -3.71 -5.19 -5.19
C SER A 19 -3.41 -5.17 -3.70
N GLU A 20 -2.46 -6.02 -3.28
CA GLU A 20 -2.07 -6.19 -1.89
C GLU A 20 -0.56 -5.99 -1.74
N LEU A 21 -0.17 -5.23 -0.72
CA LEU A 21 1.21 -4.82 -0.53
C LEU A 21 1.58 -4.77 0.95
N GLN A 22 2.77 -5.25 1.27
CA GLN A 22 3.41 -5.05 2.56
C GLN A 22 4.61 -4.10 2.40
N PHE A 23 4.57 -2.98 3.11
CA PHE A 23 5.63 -1.98 3.14
C PHE A 23 6.39 -2.04 4.47
N PHE A 24 7.70 -1.82 4.38
CA PHE A 24 8.61 -1.72 5.52
C PHE A 24 9.62 -0.62 5.22
N LEU A 25 9.84 0.27 6.20
CA LEU A 25 10.96 1.20 6.24
C LEU A 25 11.96 0.68 7.27
N ILE A 26 13.22 0.54 6.87
CA ILE A 26 14.28 -0.01 7.71
C ILE A 26 15.32 1.08 7.94
N ASP A 27 15.72 1.27 9.20
CA ASP A 27 16.89 2.06 9.52
C ASP A 27 18.16 1.27 9.13
N ALA A 28 18.79 1.73 8.05
CA ALA A 28 20.00 1.12 7.51
C ALA A 28 21.24 1.35 8.39
N ALA A 29 21.22 2.32 9.31
CA ALA A 29 22.31 2.57 10.24
C ALA A 29 22.28 1.64 11.47
N ALA A 30 21.12 1.02 11.76
CA ALA A 30 20.97 0.07 12.85
C ALA A 30 21.74 -1.23 12.57
N LYS A 31 22.54 -1.69 13.53
CA LYS A 31 23.41 -2.89 13.41
C LYS A 31 22.68 -4.19 13.01
N GLN A 32 21.36 -4.27 13.19
CA GLN A 32 20.55 -5.45 12.86
C GLN A 32 19.36 -5.13 11.92
N GLY A 33 19.35 -3.96 11.25
CA GLY A 33 18.27 -3.56 10.36
C GLY A 33 16.94 -3.45 11.11
N ASN A 34 16.76 -2.35 11.85
CA ASN A 34 15.54 -2.14 12.62
C ASN A 34 14.41 -1.64 11.72
N VAL A 35 13.23 -2.26 11.77
CA VAL A 35 12.04 -1.75 11.07
C VAL A 35 11.50 -0.57 11.86
N VAL A 36 11.53 0.62 11.27
CA VAL A 36 11.06 1.87 11.90
C VAL A 36 9.62 2.20 11.53
N PHE A 37 9.13 1.67 10.41
CA PHE A 37 7.75 1.82 9.99
C PHE A 37 7.31 0.61 9.18
N GLN A 38 6.06 0.18 9.36
CA GLN A 38 5.46 -0.92 8.65
C GLN A 38 3.97 -0.64 8.41
N THR A 39 3.50 -0.89 7.19
CA THR A 39 2.07 -0.82 6.85
C THR A 39 1.70 -1.91 5.85
N GLY A 40 0.50 -2.44 5.96
CA GLY A 40 -0.07 -3.45 5.07
C GLY A 40 -1.31 -2.89 4.38
N LEU A 41 -1.41 -3.05 3.07
CA LEU A 41 -2.41 -2.39 2.23
C LEU A 41 -3.12 -3.40 1.35
N HIS A 42 -4.44 -3.28 1.28
CA HIS A 42 -5.35 -4.06 0.43
C HIS A 42 -6.27 -3.09 -0.30
N ILE A 43 -6.22 -3.07 -1.64
CA ILE A 43 -7.08 -2.22 -2.46
C ILE A 43 -7.88 -3.05 -3.44
N ASP A 44 -9.21 -2.86 -3.40
CA ASP A 44 -10.15 -3.37 -4.38
C ASP A 44 -10.55 -2.26 -5.35
N ILE A 45 -10.29 -2.47 -6.65
CA ILE A 45 -10.82 -1.60 -7.71
C ILE A 45 -11.96 -2.33 -8.44
N PRO A 46 -13.22 -1.87 -8.32
CA PRO A 46 -14.32 -2.50 -9.06
C PRO A 46 -14.11 -2.36 -10.57
N LEU A 47 -14.41 -3.44 -11.29
CA LEU A 47 -14.33 -3.52 -12.74
C LEU A 47 -15.75 -3.56 -13.33
N THR A 48 -15.95 -2.88 -14.45
CA THR A 48 -17.22 -2.91 -15.20
C THR A 48 -17.43 -4.25 -15.90
N GLU A 49 -16.33 -4.87 -16.33
CA GLU A 49 -16.27 -6.20 -16.96
C GLU A 49 -14.91 -6.80 -16.60
N LEU A 50 -14.81 -8.13 -16.49
CA LEU A 50 -13.53 -8.80 -16.29
C LEU A 50 -12.87 -9.13 -17.64
N THR A 51 -11.93 -8.28 -18.05
CA THR A 51 -11.05 -8.53 -19.19
C THR A 51 -9.59 -8.30 -18.78
N PRO A 52 -8.59 -8.84 -19.51
CA PRO A 52 -7.20 -8.55 -19.21
C PRO A 52 -6.88 -7.04 -19.19
N THR A 53 -7.45 -6.28 -20.13
CA THR A 53 -7.24 -4.83 -20.22
C THR A 53 -7.83 -4.09 -19.02
N THR A 54 -9.04 -4.43 -18.60
CA THR A 54 -9.69 -3.79 -17.44
C THR A 54 -9.02 -4.18 -16.13
N ALA A 55 -8.56 -5.43 -15.98
CA ALA A 55 -7.78 -5.87 -14.84
C ALA A 55 -6.47 -5.08 -14.69
N VAL A 56 -5.70 -4.94 -15.77
CA VAL A 56 -4.46 -4.14 -15.76
C VAL A 56 -4.73 -2.67 -15.43
N ALA A 57 -5.77 -2.08 -16.02
CA ALA A 57 -6.17 -0.71 -15.70
C ALA A 57 -6.59 -0.56 -14.23
N GLY A 58 -7.28 -1.56 -13.67
CA GLY A 58 -7.65 -1.62 -12.26
C GLY A 58 -6.43 -1.71 -11.35
N TRP A 59 -5.48 -2.60 -11.63
CA TRP A 59 -4.23 -2.71 -10.87
C TRP A 59 -3.40 -1.44 -10.91
N LYS A 60 -3.32 -0.75 -12.05
CA LYS A 60 -2.63 0.54 -12.15
C LYS A 60 -3.23 1.55 -11.16
N ARG A 61 -4.56 1.67 -11.14
CA ARG A 61 -5.28 2.54 -10.18
C ARG A 61 -5.09 2.07 -8.73
N GLY A 62 -5.08 0.76 -8.50
CA GLY A 62 -4.82 0.16 -7.20
C GLY A 62 -3.43 0.54 -6.66
N LEU A 63 -2.40 0.44 -7.50
CA LEU A 63 -1.04 0.83 -7.18
C LEU A 63 -0.92 2.35 -6.90
N GLU A 64 -1.56 3.19 -7.71
CA GLU A 64 -1.61 4.64 -7.48
C GLU A 64 -2.19 4.97 -6.09
N LYS A 65 -3.27 4.28 -5.69
CA LYS A 65 -3.85 4.42 -4.34
C LYS A 65 -2.93 3.91 -3.25
N ILE A 66 -2.30 2.74 -3.43
CA ILE A 66 -1.32 2.20 -2.47
C ILE A 66 -0.20 3.22 -2.24
N MET A 67 0.34 3.81 -3.30
CA MET A 67 1.41 4.81 -3.18
C MET A 67 0.95 6.05 -2.42
N GLN A 68 -0.24 6.58 -2.74
CA GLN A 68 -0.81 7.72 -2.02
C GLN A 68 -1.03 7.41 -0.53
N THR A 69 -1.51 6.21 -0.20
CA THR A 69 -1.68 5.80 1.19
C THR A 69 -0.34 5.67 1.91
N VAL A 70 0.67 5.05 1.31
CA VAL A 70 2.02 4.99 1.92
C VAL A 70 2.58 6.39 2.14
N GLU A 71 2.43 7.31 1.19
CA GLU A 71 2.88 8.70 1.32
C GLU A 71 2.20 9.40 2.51
N ASN A 72 0.88 9.29 2.61
CA ASN A 72 0.11 9.86 3.72
C ASN A 72 0.49 9.23 5.06
N ASP A 73 0.57 7.89 5.14
CA ASP A 73 0.93 7.19 6.37
C ASP A 73 2.32 7.60 6.86
N LEU A 74 3.28 7.79 5.95
CA LEU A 74 4.61 8.28 6.28
C LEU A 74 4.57 9.74 6.75
N ALA A 75 3.84 10.61 6.05
CA ALA A 75 3.69 12.01 6.44
C ALA A 75 3.12 12.14 7.87
N ASP A 76 2.07 11.37 8.16
CA ASP A 76 1.45 11.33 9.49
C ASP A 76 2.43 10.78 10.55
N HIS A 77 3.11 9.67 10.25
CA HIS A 77 4.09 9.07 11.16
C HIS A 77 5.22 10.04 11.53
N PHE A 78 5.79 10.75 10.55
CA PHE A 78 6.88 11.70 10.80
C PHE A 78 6.40 13.05 11.36
N SER A 79 5.15 13.44 11.11
CA SER A 79 4.55 14.64 11.73
C SER A 79 4.31 14.46 13.23
N VAL A 80 3.96 13.25 13.68
CA VAL A 80 3.82 12.95 15.11
C VAL A 80 5.19 12.95 15.80
N MET A 81 6.23 12.39 15.17
CA MET A 81 7.57 12.34 15.77
C MET A 81 8.22 13.72 15.94
N SER A 82 7.99 14.66 15.02
CA SER A 82 8.51 16.04 15.15
C SER A 82 7.84 16.81 16.30
N SER A 83 6.60 16.46 16.63
CA SER A 83 5.84 17.06 17.73
C SER A 83 6.34 16.58 19.09
N THR A 84 6.71 15.30 19.21
CA THR A 84 7.23 14.71 20.47
C THR A 84 8.66 15.16 20.81
N GLN A 85 9.48 15.55 19.83
CA GLN A 85 10.83 16.09 20.09
C GLN A 85 10.85 17.57 20.50
N SER A 86 9.71 18.27 20.47
CA SER A 86 9.62 19.69 20.83
C SER A 86 9.26 19.91 22.31
N GLU A 87 9.09 18.83 23.09
CA GLU A 87 8.72 18.87 24.52
C GLU A 87 9.84 18.40 25.49
N GLU A 88 11.06 18.14 24.99
CA GLU A 88 12.28 17.89 25.79
C GLU A 88 13.34 18.98 25.60
#